data_AF-A0A5B7EJ44-F1
#
_entry.id   AF-A0A5B7EJ44-F1
#
_cell.length_a   1.000
_cell.length_b   1.000
_cell.length_c   1.000
_cell.angle_alpha   90.00
_cell.angle_beta   90.00
_cell.angle_gamma   90.00
#
_symmetry.space_group_name_H-M   'P 1'
#
loop_
_entity.id
_entity.type
_entity.pdbx_description
1 polymer ?
#
loop_
_entity_poly.entity_id
_entity_poly.type
_entity_poly.pdbx_seq_one_letter_code
_entity_poly.pdbx_strand_id
1 'polypeptide(L)' 'MDFKEYIVDKAPPSAFYIPDFITVEEEQHLIHQVYAAPKPKWKELSHRRLQNWGGLPHPRGMVAEHIPAKQ' A
#
# COMPACT_ATOMS: atom_id res chain seq x y z
N MET A 1 22.00 -6.30 5.06
CA MET A 1 22.09 -5.47 3.84
C MET A 1 22.64 -4.12 4.24
N ASP A 2 23.72 -3.69 3.61
CA ASP A 2 24.18 -2.29 3.69
C ASP A 2 23.41 -1.51 2.61
N PHE A 3 22.72 -0.44 2.98
CA PHE A 3 21.87 0.33 2.06
C PHE A 3 22.55 1.59 1.51
N LYS A 4 23.81 1.84 1.89
CA LYS A 4 24.54 3.05 1.46
C LYS A 4 24.61 3.21 -0.06
N GLU A 5 24.70 2.10 -0.79
CA GLU A 5 24.77 2.08 -2.26
C GLU A 5 23.44 2.43 -2.95
N TYR A 6 22.34 2.47 -2.20
CA TYR A 6 20.99 2.72 -2.71
C TYR A 6 20.47 4.12 -2.36
N ILE A 7 21.29 4.98 -1.74
CA ILE A 7 20.90 6.35 -1.40
C ILE A 7 20.62 7.14 -2.67
N VAL A 8 19.52 7.89 -2.67
CA VAL A 8 19.16 8.77 -3.80
C VAL A 8 19.77 10.16 -3.57
N ASP A 9 20.74 10.55 -4.40
CA ASP A 9 21.53 11.79 -4.24
C ASP A 9 20.72 13.08 -4.03
N LYS A 10 19.53 13.16 -4.64
CA LYS A 10 18.65 14.35 -4.59
C LYS A 10 17.45 14.17 -3.65
N ALA A 11 17.49 13.19 -2.77
CA ALA A 11 16.46 12.94 -1.78
C ALA A 11 17.06 12.98 -0.35
N PRO A 12 16.23 12.99 0.70
CA PRO A 12 16.73 12.87 2.07
C PRO A 12 17.61 11.61 2.24
N PRO A 13 18.63 11.61 3.12
CA PRO A 13 19.50 10.45 3.35
C PRO A 13 18.79 9.18 3.85
N SER A 14 17.52 9.30 4.24
CA SER A 14 16.64 8.19 4.62
C SER A 14 15.91 7.56 3.43
N ALA A 15 16.07 8.08 2.21
CA ALA A 15 15.45 7.57 1.00
C ALA A 15 16.42 6.66 0.25
N PHE A 16 15.98 5.43 0.01
CA PHE A 16 16.74 4.40 -0.68
C PHE A 16 15.95 3.91 -1.90
N TYR A 17 16.62 3.76 -3.04
CA TYR A 17 16.06 3.16 -4.25
C TYR A 17 16.55 1.72 -4.39
N ILE A 18 15.65 0.75 -4.26
CA ILE A 18 15.99 -0.66 -4.44
C ILE A 18 15.44 -1.11 -5.81
N PRO A 19 16.31 -1.34 -6.82
CA PRO A 19 15.87 -1.83 -8.11
C PRO A 19 15.29 -3.24 -7.97
N ASP A 20 14.29 -3.55 -8.81
CA ASP A 20 13.70 -4.89 -8.93
C ASP A 20 13.30 -5.50 -7.58
N PHE A 21 12.80 -4.65 -6.66
CA PHE A 21 12.46 -5.06 -5.29
C PHE A 21 11.37 -6.14 -5.23
N ILE A 22 10.47 -6.15 -6.21
CA ILE A 22 9.47 -7.19 -6.39
C ILE A 22 9.74 -7.95 -7.69
N THR A 23 9.51 -9.25 -7.70
CA THR A 23 9.56 -10.04 -8.94
C THR A 23 8.33 -9.79 -9.82
N VAL A 24 8.37 -10.24 -11.08
CA VAL A 24 7.23 -10.16 -12.01
C VAL A 24 6.03 -10.94 -11.46
N GLU A 25 6.27 -12.09 -10.84
CA GLU A 25 5.24 -12.92 -10.22
C GLU A 25 4.60 -12.22 -9.01
N GLU A 26 5.43 -11.55 -8.19
CA GLU A 26 4.94 -10.76 -7.05
C GLU A 26 4.14 -9.55 -7.50
N GLU A 27 4.58 -8.84 -8.54
CA GLU A 27 3.82 -7.74 -9.14
C GLU A 27 2.44 -8.20 -9.61
N GLN A 28 2.39 -9.29 -10.39
CA GLN A 28 1.13 -9.87 -10.88
C GLN A 28 0.21 -10.28 -9.73
N HIS A 29 0.78 -10.90 -8.69
CA HIS A 29 0.04 -11.28 -7.49
C HIS A 29 -0.53 -10.05 -6.76
N LEU A 30 0.27 -9.00 -6.55
CA LEU A 30 -0.18 -7.77 -5.89
C LEU A 30 -1.30 -7.08 -6.68
N ILE A 31 -1.16 -6.98 -8.00
CA ILE A 31 -2.20 -6.45 -8.88
C ILE A 31 -3.49 -7.24 -8.72
N HIS A 32 -3.41 -8.58 -8.77
CA HIS A 32 -4.58 -9.44 -8.60
C HIS A 32 -5.27 -9.18 -7.25
N GLN A 33 -4.53 -9.13 -6.14
CA GLN A 33 -5.07 -8.88 -4.80
C GLN A 33 -5.73 -7.51 -4.69
N VAL A 34 -5.11 -6.46 -5.26
CA VAL A 34 -5.67 -5.10 -5.28
C VAL A 34 -7.04 -5.09 -5.98
N TYR A 35 -7.18 -5.78 -7.11
CA TYR A 35 -8.42 -5.80 -7.89
C TYR A 35 -9.46 -6.83 -7.40
N ALA A 36 -9.03 -7.87 -6.68
CA ALA A 36 -9.92 -8.84 -6.03
C ALA A 36 -10.68 -8.25 -4.84
N ALA A 37 -10.22 -7.12 -4.28
CA ALA A 37 -10.90 -6.47 -3.17
C ALA A 37 -12.35 -6.07 -3.55
N PRO A 38 -13.35 -6.38 -2.70
CA PRO A 38 -14.75 -6.16 -3.03
C PRO A 38 -15.06 -4.66 -3.15
N LYS A 39 -15.93 -4.28 -4.11
CA LYS A 39 -16.26 -2.86 -4.42
C LYS A 39 -16.58 -1.99 -3.18
N PRO A 40 -17.34 -2.47 -2.16
CA PRO A 40 -17.60 -1.67 -0.95
C PRO A 40 -16.35 -1.27 -0.15
N LYS A 41 -15.21 -1.95 -0.33
CA LYS A 41 -13.94 -1.59 0.33
C LYS A 41 -13.25 -0.40 -0.33
N TRP A 42 -13.57 -0.11 -1.58
CA TRP A 42 -13.02 1.04 -2.30
C TRP A 42 -13.80 2.31 -1.98
N LYS A 43 -13.09 3.33 -1.51
CA LYS A 43 -13.61 4.69 -1.37
C LYS A 43 -13.00 5.55 -2.48
N GLU A 44 -13.86 6.13 -3.29
CA GLU A 44 -13.46 7.13 -4.28
C GLU A 44 -13.35 8.52 -3.61
N LEU A 45 -12.28 9.22 -3.95
CA LEU A 45 -11.96 10.58 -3.56
C LEU A 45 -11.60 11.36 -4.83
N SER A 46 -11.38 12.67 -4.70
CA SER A 46 -10.93 13.50 -5.83
C SER A 46 -9.64 12.92 -6.45
N HIS A 47 -9.77 12.39 -7.66
CA HIS A 47 -8.71 11.81 -8.49
C HIS A 47 -8.01 10.55 -7.95
N ARG A 48 -8.57 9.88 -6.93
CA ARG A 48 -7.97 8.66 -6.38
C ARG A 48 -9.01 7.72 -5.78
N ARG A 49 -8.60 6.47 -5.58
CA ARG A 49 -9.34 5.48 -4.79
C ARG A 49 -8.44 4.91 -3.71
N LEU A 50 -9.00 4.63 -2.55
CA LEU A 50 -8.30 3.94 -1.46
C LEU A 50 -9.14 2.77 -0.94
N GLN A 51 -8.47 1.78 -0.36
CA GLN A 51 -9.12 0.70 0.38
C GLN A 51 -9.00 1.00 1.88
N ASN A 52 -10.10 0.94 2.62
CA ASN A 52 -10.06 1.08 4.08
C ASN A 52 -9.74 -0.28 4.72
N TRP A 53 -8.55 -0.39 5.33
CA TRP A 53 -8.11 -1.55 6.12
C TRP A 53 -7.80 -1.09 7.54
N GLY A 54 -8.45 -1.69 8.55
CA GLY A 54 -8.22 -1.35 9.97
C GLY A 54 -9.14 -0.26 10.55
N GLY A 55 -10.03 0.34 9.74
CA GLY A 55 -11.13 1.14 10.26
C GLY A 55 -11.88 1.97 9.21
N LEU A 56 -13.17 2.20 9.46
CA LEU A 56 -14.04 3.03 8.62
C LEU A 56 -14.14 4.45 9.18
N PRO A 57 -13.89 5.48 8.34
CA PRO A 57 -14.15 6.86 8.72
C PRO A 57 -15.65 7.08 8.97
N HIS A 58 -16.00 7.62 10.14
CA HIS A 58 -17.35 8.07 10.50
C HIS A 58 -17.30 9.56 10.88
N PRO A 59 -18.35 10.36 10.67
CA PRO A 59 -18.39 11.76 11.11
C PRO A 59 -18.13 12.02 12.61
N ARG A 60 -18.13 10.97 13.44
CA ARG A 60 -17.90 11.02 14.90
C ARG A 60 -16.59 10.34 15.33
N GLY A 61 -15.70 10.02 14.39
CA GLY A 61 -14.42 9.35 14.66
C GLY A 61 -14.17 8.14 13.76
N MET A 62 -13.27 7.25 14.18
CA MET A 62 -12.94 6.03 13.45
C MET A 62 -13.67 4.83 14.05
N VAL A 63 -14.32 4.02 13.22
CA VAL A 63 -14.83 2.70 13.64
C VAL A 63 -13.73 1.69 13.35
N ALA A 64 -13.15 1.08 14.38
CA ALA A 64 -12.09 0.09 14.21
C ALA A 64 -12.59 -1.15 13.46
N GLU A 65 -11.81 -1.61 12.48
CA GLU A 65 -12.03 -2.91 11.83
C GLU A 65 -10.81 -3.79 12.05
N HIS A 66 -11.01 -5.11 11.99
CA HIS A 66 -9.90 -6.04 12.04
C HIS A 66 -9.05 -5.88 10.77
N ILE A 67 -7.73 -5.78 10.95
CA ILE A 67 -6.79 -5.86 9.84
C ILE A 67 -6.88 -7.28 9.26
N PRO A 68 -6.86 -7.45 7.93
CA PRO A 68 -6.82 -8.77 7.32
C PRO A 68 -5.61 -9.54 7.82
N ALA A 69 -5.82 -10.78 8.24
CA ALA A 69 -4.71 -11.70 8.42
C ALA A 69 -4.06 -11.96 7.05
N LYS A 70 -2.76 -12.25 7.04
CA LYS A 70 -2.12 -12.83 5.85
C LYS A 70 -2.86 -14.12 5.49
N GLN A 71 -3.34 -14.22 4.26
CA GLN A 71 -3.83 -15.47 3.67
C GLN A 71 -2.65 -16.40 3.37
#